data_AF-A0A9D4L3E4-F1
#
_entry.id   AF-A0A9D4L3E4-F1
#
_cell.length_a   1.000
_cell.length_b   1.000
_cell.length_c   1.000
_cell.angle_alpha   90.00
_cell.angle_beta   90.00
_cell.angle_gamma   90.00
#
_symmetry.space_group_name_H-M   'P 1'
#
loop_
_entity.id
_entity.type
_entity.pdbx_description
1 polymer ?
#
loop_
_entity_poly.entity_id
_entity_poly.type
_entity_poly.pdbx_seq_one_letter_code
_entity_poly.pdbx_strand_id
1 'polypeptide(L)'
;MGISMFTTLINLVYQKDIYLLLQVSYIYIAASVLTFVLLVSGITAPYGRYARDGWGIFVNGKLAWFLQEIPSFAMPLIFIFQDAPGLRKAPNVLLFSLFVMHYFQRACIFPFLIKGGKPVTLFVFLVALVFCFINGYLQSAFLLFHADYGTKWWTRTHLWIGVVIFCTGMFINIQSDHILRNLRKPGETGYKIPKGGMFNYVSGANFFGEIFEWFGFTVATWSFPALAFWLFTCSSLGPRAWQHHKYYLSKFKDYPKSRKAVIPYLL
;
A
#
# COMPACT_ATOMS: atom_id res chain seq x y z
N MET A 1 19.95 -12.80 -18.43
CA MET A 1 19.40 -11.56 -17.84
C MET A 1 18.66 -11.79 -16.52
N GLY A 2 17.81 -12.83 -16.40
CA GLY A 2 17.07 -13.12 -15.14
C GLY A 2 17.92 -13.52 -13.92
N ILE A 3 19.01 -14.29 -14.12
CA ILE A 3 19.91 -14.70 -13.02
C ILE A 3 20.63 -13.49 -12.40
N SER A 4 21.06 -12.53 -13.22
CA SER A 4 21.71 -11.30 -12.74
C SER A 4 20.80 -10.46 -11.86
N MET A 5 19.52 -10.29 -12.24
CA MET A 5 18.55 -9.52 -11.45
C MET A 5 18.27 -10.18 -10.09
N PHE A 6 18.09 -11.50 -10.07
CA PHE A 6 17.85 -12.24 -8.83
C PHE A 6 19.04 -12.15 -7.87
N THR A 7 20.26 -12.32 -8.38
CA THR A 7 21.49 -12.13 -7.60
C THR A 7 21.63 -10.69 -7.09
N THR A 8 21.29 -9.69 -7.90
CA THR A 8 21.28 -8.27 -7.47
C THR A 8 20.27 -8.02 -6.34
N LEU A 9 19.05 -8.56 -6.43
CA LEU A 9 18.04 -8.42 -5.38
C LEU A 9 18.46 -9.11 -4.08
N ILE A 10 19.11 -10.28 -4.16
CA ILE A 10 19.68 -10.95 -2.98
C ILE A 10 20.81 -10.12 -2.38
N ASN A 11 21.71 -9.59 -3.21
CA ASN A 11 22.81 -8.73 -2.73
C ASN A 11 22.28 -7.48 -2.04
N LEU A 12 21.13 -6.95 -2.47
CA LEU A 12 20.45 -5.83 -1.81
C LEU A 12 20.09 -6.16 -0.35
N VAL A 13 19.62 -7.39 -0.06
CA VAL A 13 19.30 -7.84 1.32
C VAL A 13 20.51 -7.72 2.25
N TYR A 14 21.72 -7.96 1.73
CA TYR A 14 22.95 -7.85 2.49
C TYR A 14 23.46 -6.41 2.60
N GLN A 15 23.21 -5.58 1.60
CA GLN A 15 23.55 -4.16 1.61
C GLN A 15 22.51 -3.39 2.41
N LYS A 16 22.85 -2.94 3.61
CA LYS A 16 21.99 -2.10 4.46
C LYS A 16 22.64 -0.74 4.68
N ASP A 17 23.28 -0.20 3.66
CA ASP A 17 23.94 1.10 3.77
C ASP A 17 22.91 2.24 3.78
N ILE A 18 23.09 3.25 4.65
CA ILE A 18 22.12 4.34 4.79
C ILE A 18 22.01 5.19 3.52
N TYR A 19 23.11 5.40 2.79
CA TYR A 19 23.08 6.18 1.55
C TYR A 19 22.28 5.46 0.48
N LEU A 20 22.40 4.15 0.38
CA LEU A 20 21.56 3.33 -0.50
C LEU A 20 20.07 3.47 -0.14
N LEU A 21 19.70 3.39 1.15
CA LEU A 21 18.30 3.57 1.57
C LEU A 21 17.76 4.96 1.22
N LEU A 22 18.58 6.00 1.37
CA LEU A 22 18.20 7.36 0.98
C LEU A 22 18.05 7.50 -0.54
N GLN A 23 18.96 6.91 -1.34
CA GLN A 23 18.84 6.89 -2.80
C GLN A 23 17.56 6.18 -3.26
N VAL A 24 17.25 5.02 -2.68
CA VAL A 24 15.99 4.31 -2.95
C VAL A 24 14.78 5.16 -2.57
N SER A 25 14.85 5.90 -1.46
CA SER A 25 13.79 6.82 -1.05
C SER A 25 13.58 7.98 -2.05
N TYR A 26 14.66 8.56 -2.58
CA TYR A 26 14.55 9.55 -3.66
C TYR A 26 13.97 8.96 -4.95
N ILE A 27 14.36 7.74 -5.30
CA ILE A 27 13.77 7.01 -6.45
C ILE A 27 12.27 6.79 -6.22
N TYR A 28 11.83 6.48 -5.00
CA TYR A 28 10.41 6.39 -4.65
C TYR A 28 9.66 7.68 -4.89
N ILE A 29 10.24 8.82 -4.50
CA ILE A 29 9.63 10.14 -4.74
C ILE A 29 9.59 10.45 -6.24
N ALA A 30 10.66 10.18 -6.99
CA ALA A 30 10.65 10.35 -8.44
C ALA A 30 9.58 9.46 -9.13
N ALA A 31 9.49 8.20 -8.71
CA ALA A 31 8.48 7.25 -9.18
C ALA A 31 7.06 7.67 -8.78
N SER A 32 6.88 8.31 -7.62
CA SER A 32 5.57 8.82 -7.18
C SER A 32 5.10 9.96 -8.08
N VAL A 33 5.99 10.89 -8.43
CA VAL A 33 5.66 12.00 -9.35
C VAL A 33 5.28 11.45 -10.72
N LEU A 34 6.09 10.55 -11.27
CA LEU A 34 5.80 9.91 -12.56
C LEU A 34 4.45 9.16 -12.53
N THR A 35 4.23 8.34 -11.49
CA THR A 35 2.99 7.57 -11.33
C THR A 35 1.78 8.51 -11.25
N PHE A 36 1.88 9.59 -10.47
CA PHE A 36 0.81 10.57 -10.34
C PHE A 36 0.47 11.21 -11.69
N VAL A 37 1.49 11.70 -12.42
CA VAL A 37 1.30 12.32 -13.74
C VAL A 37 0.64 11.37 -14.71
N LEU A 38 1.11 10.12 -14.81
CA LEU A 38 0.53 9.12 -15.72
C LEU A 38 -0.94 8.84 -15.38
N LEU A 39 -1.27 8.63 -14.09
CA LEU A 39 -2.62 8.28 -13.68
C LEU A 39 -3.60 9.47 -13.81
N VAL A 40 -3.18 10.69 -13.49
CA VAL A 40 -4.01 11.89 -13.67
C VAL A 40 -4.23 12.22 -15.14
N SER A 41 -3.26 11.91 -16.01
CA SER A 41 -3.40 12.06 -17.47
C SER A 41 -4.43 11.10 -18.11
N GLY A 42 -5.07 10.23 -17.31
CA GLY A 42 -6.12 9.33 -17.76
C GLY A 42 -5.65 7.90 -18.05
N ILE A 43 -4.36 7.60 -17.89
CA ILE A 43 -3.87 6.22 -17.96
C ILE A 43 -4.37 5.46 -16.75
N THR A 44 -5.11 4.38 -16.98
CA THR A 44 -5.62 3.51 -15.92
C THR A 44 -4.76 2.25 -15.84
N ALA A 45 -4.27 1.92 -14.65
CA ALA A 45 -3.57 0.67 -14.41
C ALA A 45 -4.49 -0.52 -14.76
N PRO A 46 -4.11 -1.43 -15.66
CA PRO A 46 -5.00 -2.41 -16.30
C PRO A 46 -5.31 -3.60 -15.38
N TYR A 47 -5.92 -3.35 -14.22
CA TYR A 47 -6.41 -4.38 -13.32
C TYR A 47 -7.73 -3.99 -12.66
N GLY A 48 -8.46 -4.98 -12.16
CA GLY A 48 -9.78 -4.77 -11.56
C GLY A 48 -10.77 -4.21 -12.57
N ARG A 49 -11.28 -2.99 -12.34
CA ARG A 49 -12.28 -2.36 -13.21
C ARG A 49 -11.74 -1.93 -14.56
N TYR A 50 -10.43 -1.74 -14.67
CA TYR A 50 -9.76 -1.25 -15.86
C TYR A 50 -9.00 -2.33 -16.63
N ALA A 51 -9.14 -3.61 -16.23
CA ALA A 51 -8.64 -4.74 -16.99
C ALA A 51 -9.28 -4.77 -18.39
N ARG A 52 -8.43 -4.81 -19.42
CA ARG A 52 -8.81 -4.77 -20.84
C ARG A 52 -7.75 -5.48 -21.68
N ASP A 53 -8.16 -5.96 -22.85
CA ASP A 53 -7.26 -6.62 -23.80
C ASP A 53 -6.19 -5.65 -24.33
N GLY A 54 -5.11 -6.20 -24.91
CA GLY A 54 -3.98 -5.42 -25.43
C GLY A 54 -2.88 -5.09 -24.40
N TRP A 55 -3.00 -5.56 -23.16
CA TRP A 55 -1.98 -5.41 -22.10
C TRP A 55 -1.22 -6.70 -21.77
N GLY A 56 -1.22 -7.66 -22.70
CA GLY A 56 -0.45 -8.90 -22.61
C GLY A 56 -1.12 -9.99 -21.76
N ILE A 57 -0.28 -10.77 -21.09
CA ILE A 57 -0.68 -11.98 -20.36
C ILE A 57 -1.38 -11.62 -19.05
N PHE A 58 -2.41 -12.39 -18.70
CA PHE A 58 -3.13 -12.25 -17.44
C PHE A 58 -2.71 -13.30 -16.42
N VAL A 59 -2.61 -12.88 -15.15
CA VAL A 59 -2.39 -13.72 -13.98
C VAL A 59 -3.69 -13.81 -13.17
N ASN A 60 -3.94 -14.95 -12.54
CA ASN A 60 -5.06 -15.11 -11.62
C ASN A 60 -5.00 -14.02 -10.53
N GLY A 61 -6.10 -13.28 -10.34
CA GLY A 61 -6.10 -12.13 -9.45
C GLY A 61 -5.76 -12.46 -7.99
N LYS A 62 -6.25 -13.58 -7.45
CA LYS A 62 -5.95 -13.96 -6.05
C LYS A 62 -4.47 -14.29 -5.88
N LEU A 63 -3.92 -15.07 -6.82
CA LEU A 63 -2.51 -15.45 -6.81
C LEU A 63 -1.61 -14.22 -6.99
N ALA A 64 -1.98 -13.31 -7.90
CA ALA A 64 -1.26 -12.06 -8.11
C ALA A 64 -1.22 -11.22 -6.83
N TRP A 65 -2.35 -11.02 -6.16
CA TRP A 65 -2.40 -10.26 -4.89
C TRP A 65 -1.61 -10.93 -3.76
N PHE A 66 -1.63 -12.26 -3.66
CA PHE A 66 -0.80 -12.95 -2.65
C PHE A 66 0.69 -12.78 -2.95
N LEU A 67 1.11 -13.13 -4.16
CA LEU A 67 2.53 -13.14 -4.54
C LEU A 67 3.13 -11.74 -4.63
N GLN A 68 2.37 -10.72 -5.05
CA GLN A 68 2.92 -9.37 -5.16
C GLN A 68 3.16 -8.73 -3.79
N GLU A 69 2.34 -9.03 -2.78
CA GLU A 69 2.40 -8.39 -1.45
C GLU A 69 3.32 -9.14 -0.48
N ILE A 70 3.51 -10.46 -0.67
CA ILE A 70 4.31 -11.28 0.26
C ILE A 70 5.74 -10.78 0.49
N PRO A 71 6.47 -10.15 -0.46
CA PRO A 71 7.81 -9.65 -0.19
C PRO A 71 7.85 -8.59 0.92
N SER A 72 6.84 -7.70 0.98
CA SER A 72 6.76 -6.68 2.03
C SER A 72 6.50 -7.27 3.43
N PHE A 73 5.98 -8.50 3.50
CA PHE A 73 5.85 -9.25 4.76
C PHE A 73 7.10 -10.10 5.05
N ALA A 74 7.64 -10.78 4.04
CA ALA A 74 8.76 -11.71 4.19
C ALA A 74 10.09 -11.00 4.49
N MET A 75 10.36 -9.83 3.88
CA MET A 75 11.58 -9.06 4.13
C MET A 75 11.77 -8.68 5.61
N PRO A 76 10.76 -8.11 6.30
CA PRO A 76 10.79 -7.94 7.75
C PRO A 76 11.23 -9.21 8.50
N LEU A 77 10.66 -10.36 8.15
CA LEU A 77 10.94 -11.65 8.80
C LEU A 77 12.33 -12.21 8.48
N ILE A 78 12.93 -11.86 7.35
CA ILE A 78 14.32 -12.22 7.05
C ILE A 78 15.26 -11.39 7.93
N PHE A 79 14.96 -10.10 8.13
CA PHE A 79 15.83 -9.20 8.88
C PHE A 79 15.82 -9.42 10.39
N ILE A 80 14.76 -9.98 10.97
CA ILE A 80 14.78 -10.31 12.41
C ILE A 80 15.85 -11.35 12.78
N PHE A 81 16.31 -12.16 11.82
CA PHE A 81 17.35 -13.18 12.02
C PHE A 81 18.78 -12.66 11.78
N GLN A 82 18.97 -11.36 11.54
CA GLN A 82 20.28 -10.76 11.19
C GLN A 82 20.87 -9.89 12.32
N ASP A 83 20.67 -10.27 13.59
CA ASP A 83 21.07 -9.53 14.80
C ASP A 83 20.81 -8.01 14.71
N ALA A 84 19.56 -7.66 14.36
CA ALA A 84 19.24 -6.28 14.06
C ALA A 84 19.14 -5.41 15.33
N PRO A 85 19.94 -4.33 15.49
CA PRO A 85 19.99 -3.54 16.72
C PRO A 85 18.65 -2.92 17.13
N GLY A 86 17.81 -2.57 16.16
CA GLY A 86 16.48 -2.01 16.39
C GLY A 86 15.57 -2.94 17.18
N LEU A 87 15.77 -4.26 17.13
CA LEU A 87 14.99 -5.20 17.93
C LEU A 87 15.24 -5.08 19.44
N ARG A 88 16.36 -4.48 19.85
CA ARG A 88 16.69 -4.23 21.26
C ARG A 88 15.98 -2.97 21.81
N LYS A 89 15.29 -2.21 20.96
CA LYS A 89 14.64 -0.94 21.31
C LYS A 89 13.13 -1.05 21.13
N ALA A 90 12.39 -0.97 22.24
CA ALA A 90 10.94 -1.18 22.23
C ALA A 90 10.16 -0.23 21.27
N PRO A 91 10.52 1.07 21.10
CA PRO A 91 9.84 1.90 20.11
C PRO A 91 10.09 1.49 18.65
N ASN A 92 11.31 1.03 18.32
CA ASN A 92 11.60 0.44 17.00
C ASN A 92 10.74 -0.80 16.77
N VAL A 93 10.64 -1.68 17.77
CA VAL A 93 9.80 -2.89 17.69
C VAL A 93 8.34 -2.52 17.46
N LEU A 94 7.79 -1.54 18.18
CA LEU A 94 6.41 -1.07 17.97
C LEU A 94 6.18 -0.63 16.51
N LEU A 95 7.02 0.28 15.99
CA LEU A 95 6.87 0.82 14.65
C LEU A 95 7.07 -0.25 13.58
N PHE A 96 8.05 -1.13 13.78
CA PHE A 96 8.26 -2.31 12.93
C PHE A 96 7.04 -3.24 12.94
N SER A 97 6.45 -3.51 14.10
CA SER A 97 5.25 -4.33 14.24
C SER A 97 4.04 -3.75 13.52
N LEU A 98 3.87 -2.42 13.48
CA LEU A 98 2.80 -1.79 12.69
C LEU A 98 2.94 -2.12 11.20
N PHE A 99 4.15 -2.00 10.65
CA PHE A 99 4.42 -2.34 9.25
C PHE A 99 4.16 -3.83 8.96
N VAL A 100 4.66 -4.73 9.83
CA VAL A 100 4.44 -6.17 9.71
C VAL A 100 2.96 -6.53 9.83
N MET A 101 2.23 -5.90 10.75
CA MET A 101 0.80 -6.13 10.97
C MET A 101 -0.02 -5.75 9.73
N HIS A 102 0.26 -4.60 9.11
CA HIS A 102 -0.36 -4.22 7.84
C HIS A 102 -0.12 -5.30 6.78
N TYR A 103 1.14 -5.67 6.55
CA TYR A 103 1.47 -6.59 5.47
C TYR A 103 1.07 -8.04 5.75
N PHE A 104 0.96 -8.44 7.02
CA PHE A 104 0.31 -9.70 7.39
C PHE A 104 -1.15 -9.69 6.96
N GLN A 105 -1.88 -8.62 7.26
CA GLN A 105 -3.27 -8.49 6.80
C GLN A 105 -3.35 -8.46 5.26
N ARG A 106 -2.52 -7.65 4.60
CA ARG A 106 -2.58 -7.41 3.15
C ARG A 106 -2.10 -8.61 2.32
N ALA A 107 -1.08 -9.34 2.77
CA ALA A 107 -0.52 -10.49 2.06
C ALA A 107 -1.14 -11.81 2.51
N CYS A 108 -1.30 -12.05 3.82
CA CYS A 108 -1.69 -13.35 4.34
C CYS A 108 -3.20 -13.52 4.60
N ILE A 109 -3.97 -12.42 4.67
CA ILE A 109 -5.41 -12.49 4.95
C ILE A 109 -6.23 -12.00 3.75
N PHE A 110 -5.98 -10.78 3.27
CA PHE A 110 -6.79 -10.11 2.26
C PHE A 110 -6.95 -10.93 0.96
N PRO A 111 -5.90 -11.53 0.35
CA PRO A 111 -6.02 -12.22 -0.94
C PRO A 111 -6.93 -13.44 -0.87
N PHE A 112 -6.92 -14.14 0.27
CA PHE A 112 -7.74 -15.33 0.52
C PHE A 112 -9.23 -14.98 0.68
N LEU A 113 -9.54 -13.75 1.07
CA LEU A 113 -10.90 -13.26 1.22
C LEU A 113 -11.50 -12.67 -0.06
N ILE A 114 -10.72 -12.48 -1.14
CA ILE A 114 -11.20 -11.93 -2.40
C ILE A 114 -12.31 -12.82 -3.00
N LYS A 115 -13.43 -12.22 -3.40
CA LYS A 115 -14.56 -12.88 -4.09
C LYS A 115 -14.64 -12.41 -5.55
N GLY A 116 -14.59 -13.32 -6.52
CA GLY A 116 -14.71 -12.99 -7.94
C GLY A 116 -13.56 -12.13 -8.49
N GLY A 117 -12.32 -12.40 -8.07
CA GLY A 117 -11.14 -11.62 -8.43
C GLY A 117 -10.90 -11.56 -9.93
N LYS A 118 -10.96 -10.36 -10.51
CA LYS A 118 -10.62 -10.13 -11.91
C LYS A 118 -9.11 -10.38 -12.14
N PRO A 119 -8.73 -10.82 -13.35
CA PRO A 119 -7.33 -11.01 -13.68
C PRO A 119 -6.53 -9.71 -13.57
N VAL A 120 -5.24 -9.86 -13.29
CA VAL A 120 -4.24 -8.79 -13.24
C VAL A 120 -3.27 -9.01 -14.40
N THR A 121 -2.86 -7.97 -15.10
CA THR A 121 -1.85 -8.14 -16.17
C THR A 121 -0.50 -8.50 -15.57
N LEU A 122 0.27 -9.33 -16.27
CA LEU A 122 1.60 -9.78 -15.85
C LEU A 122 2.52 -8.59 -15.57
N PHE A 123 2.46 -7.54 -16.40
CA PHE A 123 3.24 -6.32 -16.21
C PHE A 123 2.92 -5.64 -14.87
N VAL A 124 1.65 -5.40 -14.55
CA VAL A 124 1.25 -4.76 -13.29
C VAL A 124 1.65 -5.62 -12.10
N PHE A 125 1.44 -6.94 -12.21
CA PHE A 125 1.85 -7.88 -11.18
C PHE A 125 3.36 -7.82 -10.90
N LEU A 126 4.21 -7.86 -11.93
CA LEU A 126 5.67 -7.81 -11.78
C LEU A 126 6.14 -6.47 -11.20
N VAL A 127 5.54 -5.35 -11.63
CA VAL A 127 5.84 -4.03 -11.06
C VAL A 127 5.47 -3.98 -9.58
N ALA A 128 4.30 -4.49 -9.19
CA ALA A 128 3.87 -4.54 -7.79
C ALA A 128 4.75 -5.47 -6.94
N LEU A 129 5.17 -6.61 -7.48
CA LEU A 129 6.09 -7.55 -6.83
C LEU A 129 7.45 -6.90 -6.52
N VAL A 130 8.04 -6.23 -7.51
CA VAL A 130 9.32 -5.51 -7.34
C VAL A 130 9.15 -4.36 -6.36
N PHE A 131 8.04 -3.61 -6.46
CA PHE A 131 7.73 -2.53 -5.53
C PHE A 131 7.67 -3.03 -4.08
N CYS A 132 6.91 -4.10 -3.80
CA CYS A 132 6.80 -4.65 -2.45
C CYS A 132 8.12 -5.23 -1.95
N PHE A 133 8.92 -5.84 -2.82
CA PHE A 133 10.27 -6.28 -2.43
C PHE A 133 11.11 -5.10 -1.95
N ILE A 134 11.17 -4.03 -2.73
CA ILE A 134 11.95 -2.84 -2.40
C ILE A 134 11.37 -2.14 -1.16
N ASN A 135 10.04 -2.06 -1.01
CA ASN A 135 9.43 -1.40 0.14
C ASN A 135 9.68 -2.19 1.43
N GLY A 136 9.48 -3.50 1.40
CA GLY A 136 9.78 -4.40 2.50
C GLY A 136 11.24 -4.29 2.93
N TYR A 137 12.16 -4.30 1.96
CA TYR A 137 13.58 -4.04 2.19
C TYR A 137 13.81 -2.66 2.83
N LEU A 138 13.31 -1.59 2.22
CA LEU A 138 13.60 -0.21 2.59
C LEU A 138 13.13 0.10 4.01
N GLN A 139 11.87 -0.20 4.33
CA GLN A 139 11.29 0.10 5.64
C GLN A 139 11.94 -0.75 6.74
N SER A 140 12.13 -2.06 6.48
CA SER A 140 12.70 -2.97 7.47
C SER A 140 14.18 -2.70 7.71
N ALA A 141 14.97 -2.43 6.66
CA ALA A 141 16.38 -2.10 6.79
C ALA A 141 16.55 -0.82 7.61
N PHE A 142 15.75 0.21 7.30
CA PHE A 142 15.81 1.46 8.03
C PHE A 142 15.42 1.27 9.50
N LEU A 143 14.25 0.68 9.78
CA LEU A 143 13.72 0.55 11.15
C LEU A 143 14.57 -0.35 12.04
N LEU A 144 15.18 -1.40 11.47
CA LEU A 144 15.91 -2.38 12.26
C LEU A 144 17.42 -2.12 12.36
N PHE A 145 18.03 -1.39 11.41
CA PHE A 145 19.48 -1.18 11.39
C PHE A 145 19.94 0.27 11.50
N HIS A 146 19.08 1.26 11.21
CA HIS A 146 19.48 2.68 11.21
C HIS A 146 18.70 3.56 12.16
N ALA A 147 17.40 3.30 12.33
CA ALA A 147 16.57 4.07 13.21
C ALA A 147 17.01 3.87 14.67
N ASP A 148 17.23 4.96 15.39
CA ASP A 148 17.50 4.96 16.82
C ASP A 148 16.36 5.60 17.60
N TYR A 149 15.31 4.82 17.86
CA TYR A 149 14.22 5.26 18.72
C TYR A 149 14.47 4.78 20.15
N GLY A 150 15.33 5.50 20.87
CA GLY A 150 15.58 5.27 22.29
C GLY A 150 14.35 5.54 23.18
N THR A 151 14.50 5.37 24.50
CA THR A 151 13.38 5.48 25.47
C THR A 151 12.65 6.83 25.44
N LYS A 152 13.34 7.91 25.09
CA LYS A 152 12.74 9.25 24.90
C LYS A 152 11.72 9.31 23.76
N TRP A 153 11.67 8.33 22.86
CA TRP A 153 10.67 8.28 21.80
C TRP A 153 9.25 8.11 22.35
N TRP A 154 9.09 7.40 23.49
CA TRP A 154 7.80 7.21 24.14
C TRP A 154 7.11 8.50 24.57
N THR A 155 7.89 9.52 24.90
CA THR A 155 7.37 10.83 25.32
C THR A 155 7.12 11.77 24.15
N ARG A 156 7.43 11.36 22.91
CA ARG A 156 7.16 12.18 21.72
C ARG A 156 5.67 12.10 21.39
N THR A 157 5.00 13.25 21.36
CA THR A 157 3.57 13.33 21.03
C THR A 157 3.27 12.82 19.63
N HIS A 158 4.14 13.09 18.65
CA HIS A 158 3.96 12.62 17.28
C HIS A 158 3.98 11.09 17.14
N LEU A 159 4.68 10.36 18.01
CA LEU A 159 4.63 8.88 18.02
C LEU A 159 3.19 8.42 18.18
N TRP A 160 2.53 8.85 19.26
CA TRP A 160 1.19 8.39 19.60
C TRP A 160 0.11 8.93 18.67
N ILE A 161 0.24 10.20 18.24
CA ILE A 161 -0.64 10.76 17.20
C ILE A 161 -0.53 9.91 15.92
N GLY A 162 0.69 9.60 15.49
CA GLY A 162 0.93 8.77 14.32
C GLY A 162 0.38 7.35 14.46
N VAL A 163 0.55 6.71 15.62
CA VAL A 163 -0.02 5.37 15.90
C VAL A 163 -1.55 5.38 15.84
N VAL A 164 -2.21 6.39 16.43
CA VAL A 164 -3.67 6.51 16.38
C VAL A 164 -4.17 6.71 14.95
N ILE A 165 -3.50 7.58 14.19
CA ILE A 165 -3.79 7.80 12.76
C ILE A 165 -3.60 6.49 11.98
N PHE A 166 -2.50 5.77 12.21
CA PHE A 166 -2.19 4.49 11.57
C PHE A 166 -3.32 3.48 11.79
N CYS A 167 -3.65 3.21 13.05
CA CYS A 167 -4.68 2.24 13.41
C CYS A 167 -6.06 2.63 12.87
N THR A 168 -6.39 3.93 12.87
CA THR A 168 -7.64 4.44 12.30
C THR A 168 -7.68 4.22 10.78
N GLY A 169 -6.59 4.53 10.08
CA GLY A 169 -6.47 4.30 8.65
C GLY A 169 -6.60 2.83 8.29
N MET A 170 -5.90 1.95 9.01
CA MET A 170 -5.96 0.50 8.83
C MET A 170 -7.37 -0.04 9.04
N PHE A 171 -8.06 0.41 10.10
CA PHE A 171 -9.45 0.04 10.35
C PHE A 171 -10.36 0.44 9.18
N ILE A 172 -10.25 1.69 8.71
CA ILE A 172 -11.04 2.18 7.57
C ILE A 172 -10.75 1.37 6.31
N ASN A 173 -9.48 1.04 6.05
CA ASN A 173 -9.06 0.24 4.90
C ASN A 173 -9.72 -1.15 4.94
N ILE A 174 -9.54 -1.88 6.05
CA ILE A 174 -10.07 -3.24 6.23
C ILE A 174 -11.60 -3.27 6.18
N GLN A 175 -12.25 -2.34 6.87
CA GLN A 175 -13.71 -2.23 6.85
C GLN A 175 -14.24 -1.94 5.44
N SER A 176 -13.57 -1.04 4.71
CA SER A 176 -13.97 -0.69 3.35
C SER A 176 -13.76 -1.85 2.38
N ASP A 177 -12.65 -2.58 2.48
CA ASP A 177 -12.41 -3.79 1.70
C ASP A 177 -13.44 -4.90 2.03
N HIS A 178 -13.82 -5.02 3.31
CA HIS A 178 -14.89 -5.92 3.72
C HIS A 178 -16.23 -5.56 3.05
N ILE A 179 -16.61 -4.27 3.06
CA ILE A 179 -17.82 -3.79 2.37
C ILE A 179 -17.74 -4.12 0.87
N LEU A 180 -16.62 -3.80 0.20
CA LEU A 180 -16.44 -4.01 -1.23
C LEU A 180 -16.59 -5.47 -1.65
N ARG A 181 -15.99 -6.40 -0.89
CA ARG A 181 -16.05 -7.85 -1.20
C ARG A 181 -17.45 -8.43 -0.99
N ASN A 182 -18.26 -7.83 -0.12
CA ASN A 182 -19.62 -8.28 0.17
C ASN A 182 -20.70 -7.54 -0.62
N LEU A 183 -20.33 -6.68 -1.57
CA LEU A 183 -21.30 -6.04 -2.49
C LEU A 183 -22.00 -7.05 -3.40
N ARG A 184 -21.36 -8.20 -3.66
CA ARG A 184 -21.81 -9.18 -4.64
C ARG A 184 -22.15 -10.50 -3.99
N LYS A 185 -23.26 -11.10 -4.43
CA LYS A 185 -23.55 -12.51 -4.18
C LYS A 185 -22.66 -13.38 -5.09
N PRO A 186 -22.36 -14.64 -4.71
CA PRO A 186 -21.66 -15.57 -5.59
C PRO A 186 -22.34 -15.64 -6.97
N GLY A 187 -21.57 -15.50 -8.05
CA GLY A 187 -22.07 -15.51 -9.43
C GLY A 187 -22.38 -14.13 -10.04
N GLU A 188 -22.51 -13.07 -9.25
CA GLU A 188 -22.74 -11.72 -9.79
C GLU A 188 -21.44 -11.07 -10.31
N THR A 189 -21.48 -10.48 -11.51
CA THR A 189 -20.33 -9.82 -12.16
C THR A 189 -20.44 -8.29 -12.22
N GLY A 190 -21.64 -7.73 -12.04
CA GLY A 190 -21.93 -6.30 -12.13
C GLY A 190 -21.31 -5.47 -11.00
N TYR A 191 -20.96 -4.20 -11.28
CA TYR A 191 -20.58 -3.25 -10.23
C TYR A 191 -21.81 -2.74 -9.49
N LYS A 192 -21.68 -2.50 -8.18
CA LYS A 192 -22.70 -1.87 -7.33
C LYS A 192 -22.13 -0.65 -6.61
N ILE A 193 -23.01 0.23 -6.14
CA ILE A 193 -22.63 1.40 -5.35
C ILE A 193 -22.32 0.94 -3.92
N PRO A 194 -21.10 1.12 -3.39
CA PRO A 194 -20.80 0.82 -2.01
C PRO A 194 -21.51 1.80 -1.06
N LYS A 195 -21.98 1.31 0.09
CA LYS A 195 -22.68 2.07 1.13
C LYS A 195 -22.15 1.67 2.51
N GLY A 196 -22.22 2.60 3.47
CA GLY A 196 -21.77 2.39 4.85
C GLY A 196 -20.33 2.79 5.10
N GLY A 197 -20.01 3.05 6.37
CA GLY A 197 -18.68 3.50 6.80
C GLY A 197 -18.20 4.72 6.02
N MET A 198 -16.93 4.71 5.64
CA MET A 198 -16.31 5.83 4.95
C MET A 198 -16.82 6.03 3.50
N PHE A 199 -17.51 5.04 2.92
CA PHE A 199 -18.18 5.20 1.62
C PHE A 199 -19.33 6.21 1.67
N ASN A 200 -19.82 6.60 2.84
CA ASN A 200 -20.81 7.67 2.96
C ASN A 200 -20.26 9.03 2.50
N TYR A 201 -18.93 9.23 2.57
CA TYR A 201 -18.27 10.49 2.27
C TYR A 201 -17.45 10.44 0.97
N VAL A 202 -16.79 9.30 0.69
CA VAL A 202 -15.84 9.19 -0.42
C VAL A 202 -16.02 7.91 -1.25
N SER A 203 -15.67 7.94 -2.53
CA SER A 203 -15.74 6.79 -3.45
C SER A 203 -14.63 5.76 -3.23
N GLY A 204 -13.43 6.21 -2.89
CA GLY A 204 -12.26 5.41 -2.61
C GLY A 204 -12.00 5.27 -1.11
N ALA A 205 -13.00 4.81 -0.35
CA ALA A 205 -12.92 4.71 1.11
C ALA A 205 -11.75 3.85 1.61
N ASN A 206 -11.48 2.71 0.95
CA ASN A 206 -10.33 1.88 1.27
C ASN A 206 -9.00 2.58 0.98
N PHE A 207 -8.92 3.30 -0.14
CA PHE A 207 -7.75 4.11 -0.50
C PHE A 207 -7.50 5.26 0.46
N PHE A 208 -8.56 5.94 0.93
CA PHE A 208 -8.44 6.95 1.99
C PHE A 208 -7.86 6.34 3.26
N GLY A 209 -8.39 5.19 3.70
CA GLY A 209 -7.88 4.48 4.87
C GLY A 209 -6.39 4.17 4.77
N GLU A 210 -5.94 3.67 3.62
CA GLU A 210 -4.53 3.31 3.38
C GLU A 210 -3.61 4.53 3.30
N ILE A 211 -4.05 5.61 2.64
CA ILE A 211 -3.32 6.89 2.63
C ILE A 211 -3.17 7.44 4.06
N PHE A 212 -4.25 7.38 4.85
CA PHE A 212 -4.25 7.86 6.23
C PHE A 212 -3.39 6.97 7.13
N GLU A 213 -3.43 5.65 6.92
CA GLU A 213 -2.59 4.69 7.62
C GLU A 213 -1.11 5.02 7.45
N TRP A 214 -0.64 5.13 6.21
CA TRP A 214 0.76 5.43 5.91
C TRP A 214 1.19 6.86 6.27
N PHE A 215 0.23 7.80 6.32
CA PHE A 215 0.49 9.12 6.92
C PHE A 215 0.81 8.99 8.40
N GLY A 216 -0.02 8.25 9.15
CA GLY A 216 0.20 7.96 10.56
C GLY A 216 1.54 7.26 10.80
N PHE A 217 1.89 6.29 9.93
CA PHE A 217 3.19 5.63 9.96
C PHE A 217 4.33 6.64 9.83
N THR A 218 4.26 7.54 8.84
CA THR A 218 5.27 8.57 8.60
C THR A 218 5.41 9.52 9.78
N VAL A 219 4.29 9.93 10.41
CA VAL A 219 4.29 10.78 11.60
C VAL A 219 4.89 10.05 12.81
N ALA A 220 4.60 8.77 12.96
CA ALA A 220 5.08 7.96 14.08
C ALA A 220 6.57 7.62 13.99
N THR A 221 7.06 7.28 12.80
CA THR A 221 8.47 6.98 12.55
C THR A 221 9.31 8.25 12.40
N TRP A 222 8.70 9.34 11.92
CA TRP A 222 9.40 10.56 11.55
C TRP A 222 10.61 10.30 10.63
N SER A 223 10.46 9.35 9.70
CA SER A 223 11.55 8.87 8.85
C SER A 223 11.37 9.21 7.37
N PHE A 224 12.48 9.50 6.70
CA PHE A 224 12.48 9.81 5.27
C PHE A 224 11.99 8.64 4.38
N PRO A 225 12.37 7.37 4.64
CA PRO A 225 11.81 6.25 3.89
C PRO A 225 10.30 6.07 4.04
N ALA A 226 9.73 6.34 5.22
CA ALA A 226 8.30 6.28 5.43
C ALA A 226 7.59 7.41 4.67
N LEU A 227 8.13 8.63 4.71
CA LEU A 227 7.63 9.76 3.93
C LEU A 227 7.61 9.46 2.42
N ALA A 228 8.71 8.91 1.89
CA ALA A 228 8.80 8.55 0.48
C ALA A 228 7.73 7.52 0.09
N PHE A 229 7.50 6.51 0.93
CA PHE A 229 6.46 5.51 0.71
C PHE A 229 5.05 6.12 0.80
N TRP A 230 4.79 6.98 1.78
CA TRP A 230 3.50 7.67 1.89
C TRP A 230 3.19 8.54 0.67
N LEU A 231 4.18 9.29 0.17
CA LEU A 231 4.03 10.08 -1.07
C LEU A 231 3.72 9.18 -2.27
N PHE A 232 4.38 8.02 -2.38
CA PHE A 232 4.05 7.04 -3.42
C PHE A 232 2.63 6.49 -3.30
N THR A 233 2.18 6.18 -2.08
CA THR A 233 0.81 5.75 -1.80
C THR A 233 -0.20 6.82 -2.21
N CYS A 234 0.01 8.10 -1.85
CA CYS A 234 -0.82 9.22 -2.29
C CYS A 234 -0.89 9.31 -3.82
N SER A 235 0.27 9.24 -4.48
CA SER A 235 0.38 9.35 -5.94
C SER A 235 -0.25 8.20 -6.72
N SER A 236 -0.31 7.01 -6.14
CA SER A 236 -0.88 5.82 -6.78
C SER A 236 -2.38 5.66 -6.47
N LEU A 237 -2.78 5.83 -5.20
CA LEU A 237 -4.14 5.61 -4.74
C LEU A 237 -5.06 6.82 -4.94
N GLY A 238 -4.53 8.05 -4.82
CA GLY A 238 -5.31 9.28 -4.99
C GLY A 238 -5.92 9.40 -6.40
N PRO A 239 -5.10 9.38 -7.47
CA PRO A 239 -5.60 9.40 -8.85
C PRO A 239 -6.51 8.21 -9.16
N ARG A 240 -6.21 7.02 -8.61
CA ARG A 240 -7.06 5.84 -8.77
C ARG A 240 -8.44 6.03 -8.15
N ALA A 241 -8.53 6.64 -6.98
CA ALA A 241 -9.80 6.98 -6.34
C ALA A 241 -10.60 7.99 -7.18
N TRP A 242 -9.93 8.97 -7.77
CA TRP A 242 -10.55 9.93 -8.68
C TRP A 242 -11.09 9.27 -9.96
N GLN A 243 -10.33 8.37 -10.56
CA GLN A 243 -10.78 7.55 -11.70
C GLN A 243 -12.00 6.68 -11.30
N HIS A 244 -11.99 6.10 -10.10
CA HIS A 244 -13.12 5.33 -9.57
C HIS A 244 -14.36 6.20 -9.40
N HIS A 245 -14.20 7.41 -8.86
CA HIS A 245 -15.27 8.39 -8.66
C HIS A 245 -15.91 8.79 -9.99
N LYS A 246 -15.09 9.15 -10.98
CA LYS A 246 -15.56 9.44 -12.35
C LYS A 246 -16.36 8.29 -12.96
N TYR A 247 -15.87 7.06 -12.81
CA TYR A 247 -16.60 5.88 -13.28
C TYR A 247 -17.96 5.74 -12.59
N TYR A 248 -18.03 5.96 -11.27
CA TYR A 248 -19.28 5.80 -10.54
C TYR A 248 -20.32 6.84 -10.97
N LEU A 249 -19.91 8.10 -11.14
CA LEU A 249 -20.76 9.18 -11.64
C LEU A 249 -21.30 8.90 -13.06
N SER A 250 -20.47 8.33 -13.95
CA SER A 250 -20.90 8.03 -15.31
C SER A 250 -21.74 6.76 -15.41
N LYS A 251 -21.49 5.76 -14.55
CA LYS A 251 -22.14 4.46 -14.62
C LYS A 251 -23.51 4.42 -13.93
N PHE A 252 -23.68 5.12 -12.82
CA PHE A 252 -24.89 5.03 -12.00
C PHE A 252 -25.60 6.38 -11.93
N LYS A 253 -26.84 6.42 -12.44
CA LYS A 253 -27.70 7.62 -12.36
C LYS A 253 -27.96 8.05 -10.92
N ASP A 254 -28.12 7.09 -10.01
CA ASP A 254 -28.43 7.32 -8.60
C ASP A 254 -27.18 7.41 -7.71
N TYR A 255 -26.00 7.71 -8.29
CA TYR A 255 -24.79 7.88 -7.49
C TYR A 255 -24.87 9.14 -6.61
N PRO A 256 -24.55 9.07 -5.29
CA PRO A 256 -24.58 10.26 -4.43
C PRO A 256 -23.57 11.32 -4.88
N LYS A 257 -24.06 12.44 -5.42
CA LYS A 257 -23.24 13.55 -5.94
C LYS A 257 -22.49 14.33 -4.85
N SER A 258 -22.90 14.18 -3.59
CA SER A 258 -22.20 14.77 -2.44
C SER A 258 -20.88 14.06 -2.10
N ARG A 259 -20.71 12.80 -2.53
CA ARG A 259 -19.46 12.07 -2.29
C ARG A 259 -18.29 12.71 -3.02
N LYS A 260 -17.13 12.61 -2.42
CA LYS A 260 -15.84 12.99 -3.01
C LYS A 260 -15.06 11.74 -3.44
N ALA A 261 -13.93 11.88 -4.10
CA ALA A 261 -13.13 10.77 -4.58
C ALA A 261 -12.40 10.04 -3.45
N VAL A 262 -11.66 10.76 -2.60
CA VAL A 262 -10.77 10.20 -1.56
C VAL A 262 -10.61 11.09 -0.32
N ILE A 263 -10.60 12.43 -0.44
CA ILE A 263 -10.54 13.32 0.73
C ILE A 263 -11.95 13.83 1.02
N PRO A 264 -12.52 13.53 2.20
CA PRO A 264 -13.86 13.97 2.57
C PRO A 264 -14.03 15.47 2.41
N TYR A 265 -15.16 15.88 1.81
CA TYR A 265 -15.52 17.27 1.57
C TYR A 265 -14.61 18.08 0.63
N LEU A 266 -13.43 17.56 0.25
CA LEU A 266 -12.46 18.24 -0.60
C LEU A 266 -12.33 17.60 -1.99
N LEU A 267 -11.79 16.38 -2.07
CA LEU A 267 -11.36 15.74 -3.33
C LEU A 267 -12.00 14.38 -3.53
#